data_AF-A0A291RJ36-F1
#
_entry.id   AF-A0A291RJ36-F1
#
_cell.length_a   1.000
_cell.length_b   1.000
_cell.length_c   1.000
_cell.angle_alpha   90.00
_cell.angle_beta   90.00
_cell.angle_gamma   90.00
#
_symmetry.space_group_name_H-M   'P 1'
#
loop_
_entity.id
_entity.type
_entity.pdbx_description
1 polymer ?
#
loop_
_entity_poly.entity_id
_entity_poly.type
_entity_poly.pdbx_seq_one_letter_code
_entity_poly.pdbx_strand_id
1 'polypeptide(L)'
;MTVSANAIPDASCCNSLFLNATLEYMPGHRLTYRDRRAITAGLSAGLTYAEIARQLDRPTSTVTREVNRNGGPAGYRAEPAQRSTDERARRRPLPPRADGPTPSDPDVVREVGEQLIDMIVAVGLSRTAARVFVHLCLSDDDSRTAAQLVQSLRVSPASVSKAIRFLEENGMVRRERDGRRERYRIGPDIWSRVSMISARKDRAAADLAWRAAAVLGADTPAGSRLADMAWCFETVLRIETLGAEMLAAFPHPPAQFRPGEPIPEHTLSGSVACPSCGTAVPVPVPVG
;
A
#
# COMPACT_ATOMS: atom_id res chain seq x y z
N MET A 1 -26.43 -34.21 40.35
CA MET A 1 -25.97 -32.83 40.10
C MET A 1 -24.64 -32.91 39.37
N THR A 2 -24.70 -32.97 38.05
CA THR A 2 -23.55 -33.00 37.14
C THR A 2 -23.33 -31.58 36.66
N VAL A 3 -22.16 -31.01 36.96
CA VAL A 3 -21.75 -29.69 36.48
C VAL A 3 -21.18 -29.87 35.08
N SER A 4 -21.83 -29.22 34.12
CA SER A 4 -21.50 -29.25 32.70
C SER A 4 -20.25 -28.42 32.39
N ALA A 5 -19.44 -28.93 31.47
CA ALA A 5 -18.23 -28.30 30.95
C ALA A 5 -18.53 -26.93 30.32
N ASN A 6 -17.80 -25.90 30.75
CA ASN A 6 -17.71 -24.63 30.03
C ASN A 6 -16.65 -24.76 28.94
N ALA A 7 -17.14 -24.72 27.70
CA ALA A 7 -16.34 -24.63 26.49
C ALA A 7 -15.61 -23.27 26.44
N ILE A 8 -14.30 -23.33 26.19
CA ILE A 8 -13.48 -22.20 25.76
C ILE A 8 -13.97 -21.81 24.36
N PRO A 9 -14.43 -20.57 24.10
CA PRO A 9 -14.87 -20.20 22.76
C PRO A 9 -13.65 -20.07 21.82
N ASP A 10 -13.69 -20.85 20.74
CA ASP A 10 -12.74 -20.94 19.64
C ASP A 10 -12.32 -19.57 19.08
N ALA A 11 -11.03 -19.26 19.16
CA ALA A 11 -10.37 -18.11 18.53
C ALA A 11 -10.25 -18.21 16.98
N SER A 12 -11.06 -19.05 16.31
CA SER A 12 -10.89 -19.38 14.89
C SER A 12 -11.77 -18.56 13.93
N CYS A 13 -12.75 -17.78 14.39
CA CYS A 13 -13.75 -17.21 13.48
C CYS A 13 -13.38 -15.88 12.82
N CYS A 14 -12.23 -15.32 13.18
CA CYS A 14 -11.91 -13.95 12.83
C CYS A 14 -11.28 -13.82 11.42
N ASN A 15 -10.83 -14.90 10.78
CA ASN A 15 -9.86 -14.82 9.68
C ASN A 15 -10.44 -14.56 8.24
N SER A 16 -11.74 -14.37 8.04
CA SER A 16 -12.34 -14.41 6.68
C SER A 16 -13.06 -13.15 6.17
N LEU A 17 -13.03 -12.01 6.87
CA LEU A 17 -14.06 -10.97 6.71
C LEU A 17 -13.78 -9.73 5.86
N PHE A 18 -12.65 -9.61 5.17
CA PHE A 18 -12.37 -8.36 4.41
C PHE A 18 -12.14 -8.53 2.90
N LEU A 19 -12.41 -9.70 2.31
CA LEU A 19 -12.16 -9.90 0.87
C LEU A 19 -13.31 -9.50 -0.06
N ASN A 20 -14.52 -9.16 0.43
CA ASN A 20 -15.69 -9.04 -0.46
C ASN A 20 -16.59 -7.79 -0.31
N ALA A 21 -16.28 -6.80 0.54
CA ALA A 21 -17.27 -5.75 0.88
C ALA A 21 -16.80 -4.29 0.73
N THR A 22 -16.04 -3.93 -0.31
CA THR A 22 -15.73 -2.51 -0.64
C THR A 22 -15.80 -2.17 -2.13
N LEU A 23 -16.54 -2.94 -2.93
CA LEU A 23 -16.77 -2.64 -4.35
C LEU A 23 -18.26 -2.46 -4.69
N GLU A 24 -19.01 -1.75 -3.84
CA GLU A 24 -20.27 -1.15 -4.25
C GLU A 24 -20.00 0.18 -4.99
N TYR A 25 -19.93 0.06 -6.31
CA TYR A 25 -20.44 0.97 -7.34
C TYR A 25 -20.22 2.50 -7.17
N MET A 26 -19.18 3.01 -7.86
CA MET A 26 -19.14 4.40 -8.36
C MET A 26 -18.77 4.42 -9.86
N PRO A 27 -19.51 5.12 -10.73
CA PRO A 27 -19.20 5.23 -12.16
C PRO A 27 -17.97 6.14 -12.35
N GLY A 28 -16.83 5.53 -12.70
CA GLY A 28 -15.59 6.26 -13.03
C GLY A 28 -14.26 5.52 -12.79
N HIS A 29 -14.26 4.32 -12.20
CA HIS A 29 -13.00 3.66 -11.85
C HIS A 29 -12.19 3.17 -13.07
N ARG A 30 -10.87 3.39 -13.00
CA ARG A 30 -9.89 2.79 -13.92
C ARG A 30 -9.98 1.27 -13.81
N LEU A 31 -9.82 0.57 -14.93
CA LEU A 31 -9.75 -0.90 -14.93
C LEU A 31 -8.66 -1.39 -13.97
N THR A 32 -9.01 -2.35 -13.11
CA THR A 32 -8.08 -3.01 -12.18
C THR A 32 -7.28 -4.10 -12.89
N TYR A 33 -6.23 -4.64 -12.25
CA TYR A 33 -5.52 -5.80 -12.80
C TYR A 33 -6.43 -7.03 -12.95
N ARG A 34 -7.37 -7.21 -12.00
CA ARG A 34 -8.40 -8.26 -12.06
C ARG A 34 -9.28 -8.10 -13.31
N ASP A 35 -9.73 -6.87 -13.59
CA ASP A 35 -10.53 -6.58 -14.77
C ASP A 35 -9.74 -6.90 -16.05
N ARG A 36 -8.46 -6.49 -16.12
CA ARG A 36 -7.60 -6.76 -17.28
C ARG A 36 -7.37 -8.26 -17.52
N ARG A 37 -7.26 -9.06 -16.45
CA ARG A 37 -7.17 -10.53 -16.55
C ARG A 37 -8.47 -11.13 -17.09
N ALA A 38 -9.62 -10.66 -16.61
CA ALA A 38 -10.93 -11.10 -17.10
C ALA A 38 -11.14 -10.72 -18.58
N ILE A 39 -10.69 -9.53 -19.02
CA ILE A 39 -10.68 -9.19 -20.46
C ILE A 39 -9.82 -10.18 -21.26
N THR A 40 -8.62 -10.53 -20.77
CA THR A 40 -7.75 -11.52 -21.45
C THR A 40 -8.42 -12.88 -21.57
N ALA A 41 -9.08 -13.34 -20.50
CA ALA A 41 -9.82 -14.60 -20.48
C ALA A 41 -11.02 -14.57 -21.44
N GLY A 42 -11.81 -13.49 -21.41
CA GLY A 42 -12.98 -13.32 -22.28
C GLY A 42 -12.62 -13.29 -23.77
N LEU A 43 -11.54 -12.59 -24.15
CA LEU A 43 -11.05 -12.59 -25.53
C LEU A 43 -10.58 -13.98 -25.97
N SER A 44 -9.90 -14.72 -25.09
CA SER A 44 -9.46 -16.09 -25.37
C SER A 44 -10.62 -17.07 -25.51
N ALA A 45 -11.74 -16.79 -24.83
CA ALA A 45 -12.99 -17.54 -24.93
C ALA A 45 -13.88 -17.10 -26.11
N GLY A 46 -13.43 -16.14 -26.94
CA GLY A 46 -14.19 -15.66 -28.09
C GLY A 46 -15.39 -14.77 -27.75
N LEU A 47 -15.47 -14.25 -26.52
CA LEU A 47 -16.55 -13.35 -26.11
C LEU A 47 -16.44 -11.99 -26.82
N THR A 48 -17.59 -11.38 -27.10
CA THR A 48 -17.65 -10.02 -27.63
C THR A 48 -17.28 -8.99 -26.55
N TYR A 49 -16.84 -7.80 -26.97
CA TYR A 49 -16.50 -6.73 -26.02
C TYR A 49 -17.67 -6.33 -25.13
N ALA A 50 -18.91 -6.41 -25.63
CA ALA A 50 -20.12 -6.11 -24.85
C ALA A 50 -20.38 -7.15 -23.75
N GLU A 51 -20.14 -8.43 -24.03
CA GLU A 51 -20.29 -9.50 -23.04
C GLU A 51 -19.22 -9.40 -21.95
N ILE A 52 -17.96 -9.15 -22.34
CA ILE A 52 -16.87 -8.91 -21.40
C ILE A 52 -17.17 -7.70 -20.52
N ALA A 53 -17.65 -6.61 -21.12
CA ALA A 53 -18.00 -5.39 -20.39
C ALA A 53 -19.14 -5.61 -19.39
N ARG A 54 -20.17 -6.38 -19.77
CA ARG A 54 -21.27 -6.76 -18.88
C ARG A 54 -20.81 -7.64 -17.71
N GLN A 55 -19.91 -8.60 -17.94
CA GLN A 55 -19.33 -9.43 -16.87
C GLN A 55 -18.51 -8.61 -15.87
N LEU A 56 -17.90 -7.52 -16.35
CA LEU A 56 -17.07 -6.62 -15.55
C LEU A 56 -17.86 -5.50 -14.88
N ASP A 57 -19.15 -5.35 -15.19
CA ASP A 57 -19.95 -4.17 -14.86
C ASP A 57 -19.24 -2.86 -15.29
N ARG A 58 -18.89 -2.80 -16.58
CA ARG A 58 -18.19 -1.66 -17.21
C ARG A 58 -18.88 -1.26 -18.53
N PRO A 59 -18.78 0.02 -18.93
CA PRO A 59 -19.21 0.42 -20.27
C PRO A 59 -18.38 -0.30 -21.35
N THR A 60 -19.03 -0.77 -22.42
CA THR A 60 -18.36 -1.42 -23.56
C THR A 60 -17.23 -0.57 -24.16
N SER A 61 -17.41 0.75 -24.18
CA SER A 61 -16.39 1.70 -24.64
C SER A 61 -15.09 1.65 -23.84
N THR A 62 -15.14 1.27 -22.57
CA THR A 62 -13.96 1.11 -21.69
C THR A 62 -13.13 -0.09 -22.12
N VAL A 63 -13.78 -1.24 -22.34
CA VAL A 63 -13.11 -2.47 -22.80
C VAL A 63 -12.54 -2.27 -24.20
N THR A 64 -13.31 -1.69 -25.13
CA THR A 64 -12.83 -1.40 -26.49
C THR A 64 -11.60 -0.50 -26.50
N ARG A 65 -11.61 0.61 -25.74
CA ARG A 65 -10.47 1.53 -25.66
C ARG A 65 -9.25 0.87 -25.02
N GLU A 66 -9.45 0.06 -23.98
CA GLU A 66 -8.35 -0.66 -23.32
C GLU A 66 -7.70 -1.67 -24.27
N VAL A 67 -8.50 -2.50 -24.95
CA VAL A 67 -8.00 -3.53 -25.87
C VAL A 67 -7.26 -2.91 -27.05
N ASN A 68 -7.86 -1.92 -27.72
CA ASN A 68 -7.25 -1.26 -28.88
C ASN A 68 -5.92 -0.57 -28.54
N ARG A 69 -5.84 0.02 -27.35
CA ARG A 69 -4.66 0.72 -26.86
C ARG A 69 -3.50 -0.20 -26.48
N ASN A 70 -3.78 -1.46 -26.14
CA ASN A 70 -2.80 -2.41 -25.63
C ASN A 70 -2.60 -3.60 -26.58
N GLY A 71 -2.57 -3.35 -27.89
CA GLY A 71 -2.20 -4.36 -28.90
C GLY A 71 -3.38 -5.04 -29.61
N GLY A 72 -4.62 -4.58 -29.38
CA GLY A 72 -5.80 -5.10 -30.06
C GLY A 72 -6.22 -6.51 -29.62
N PRO A 73 -7.35 -7.03 -30.12
CA PRO A 73 -7.93 -8.28 -29.60
C PRO A 73 -7.02 -9.50 -29.71
N ALA A 74 -6.21 -9.62 -30.77
CA ALA A 74 -5.28 -10.73 -30.96
C ALA A 74 -4.00 -10.61 -30.10
N GLY A 75 -3.60 -9.39 -29.73
CA GLY A 75 -2.37 -9.10 -29.00
C GLY A 75 -2.57 -8.74 -27.52
N TYR A 76 -3.82 -8.63 -27.06
CA TYR A 76 -4.12 -8.14 -25.72
C TYR A 76 -3.69 -9.12 -24.62
N ARG A 77 -2.92 -8.62 -23.65
CA ARG A 77 -2.49 -9.34 -22.44
C ARG A 77 -2.57 -8.42 -21.23
N ALA A 78 -3.09 -8.93 -20.12
CA ALA A 78 -3.31 -8.16 -18.89
C ALA A 78 -2.04 -7.53 -18.32
N GLU A 79 -0.94 -8.28 -18.26
CA GLU A 79 0.30 -7.85 -17.61
C GLU A 79 1.02 -6.71 -18.38
N PRO A 80 1.22 -6.78 -19.72
CA PRO A 80 1.70 -5.63 -20.49
C PRO A 80 0.77 -4.41 -20.41
N ALA A 81 -0.56 -4.61 -20.41
CA ALA A 81 -1.52 -3.52 -20.30
C ALA A 81 -1.48 -2.83 -18.92
N GLN A 82 -1.21 -3.60 -17.86
CA GLN A 82 -0.97 -3.05 -16.52
C GLN A 82 0.33 -2.24 -16.50
N ARG A 83 1.43 -2.80 -17.01
CA ARG A 83 2.73 -2.11 -17.08
C ARG A 83 2.64 -0.80 -17.88
N SER A 84 1.95 -0.78 -19.02
CA SER A 84 1.75 0.43 -19.83
C SER A 84 0.95 1.51 -19.10
N THR A 85 -0.02 1.11 -18.27
CA THR A 85 -0.82 2.01 -17.44
C THR A 85 0.02 2.59 -16.31
N ASP A 86 0.82 1.76 -15.65
CA ASP A 86 1.74 2.17 -14.59
C ASP A 86 2.84 3.09 -15.14
N GLU A 87 3.40 2.80 -16.31
CA GLU A 87 4.38 3.65 -16.99
C GLU A 87 3.79 5.02 -17.34
N ARG A 88 2.55 5.08 -17.80
CA ARG A 88 1.88 6.36 -18.10
C ARG A 88 1.51 7.14 -16.83
N ALA A 89 1.16 6.45 -15.75
CA ALA A 89 1.02 7.07 -14.44
C ALA A 89 2.35 7.66 -13.96
N ARG A 90 3.47 6.94 -14.18
CA ARG A 90 4.84 7.42 -13.88
C ARG A 90 5.27 8.59 -14.76
N ARG A 91 4.86 8.62 -16.04
CA ARG A 91 5.19 9.69 -17.00
C ARG A 91 4.24 10.89 -16.94
N ARG A 92 3.36 10.96 -15.94
CA ARG A 92 2.51 12.15 -15.77
C ARG A 92 3.43 13.37 -15.70
N PRO A 93 3.28 14.35 -16.60
CA PRO A 93 4.00 15.62 -16.47
C PRO A 93 3.72 16.16 -15.08
N LEU A 94 4.76 16.63 -14.37
CA LEU A 94 4.57 17.40 -13.16
C LEU A 94 3.49 18.46 -13.47
N PRO A 95 2.50 18.68 -12.58
CA PRO A 95 1.59 19.81 -12.79
C PRO A 95 2.44 21.04 -13.11
N PRO A 96 2.05 21.88 -14.09
CA PRO A 96 2.76 23.12 -14.36
C PRO A 96 2.95 23.81 -13.03
N ARG A 97 4.19 24.22 -12.72
CA ARG A 97 4.51 24.92 -11.46
C ARG A 97 3.46 25.99 -11.28
N ALA A 98 2.62 25.85 -10.26
CA ALA A 98 1.73 26.93 -9.90
C ALA A 98 2.63 28.12 -9.52
N ASP A 99 2.27 29.32 -9.94
CA ASP A 99 2.95 30.58 -9.57
C ASP A 99 2.77 30.93 -8.07
N GLY A 100 2.72 29.92 -7.21
CA GLY A 100 2.80 30.08 -5.75
C GLY A 100 4.25 30.30 -5.32
N PRO A 101 4.48 30.79 -4.09
CA PRO A 101 5.82 30.95 -3.56
C PRO A 101 6.51 29.59 -3.65
N THR A 102 7.48 29.51 -4.56
CA THR A 102 8.40 28.39 -4.59
C THR A 102 9.03 28.34 -3.20
N PRO A 103 9.14 27.19 -2.51
CA PRO A 103 10.08 27.08 -1.41
C PRO A 103 11.49 27.13 -2.04
N SER A 104 11.86 28.30 -2.57
CA SER A 104 13.14 28.56 -3.20
C SER A 104 14.22 28.79 -2.16
N ASP A 105 13.84 28.98 -0.90
CA ASP A 105 14.79 29.17 0.18
C ASP A 105 15.37 27.81 0.61
N PRO A 106 16.66 27.56 0.32
CA PRO A 106 17.33 26.32 0.73
C PRO A 106 17.30 26.14 2.25
N ASP A 107 17.14 27.22 3.02
CA ASP A 107 17.10 27.19 4.47
C ASP A 107 15.79 26.58 4.97
N VAL A 108 14.67 26.95 4.37
CA VAL A 108 13.34 26.38 4.67
C VAL A 108 13.31 24.89 4.31
N VAL A 109 13.83 24.51 3.14
CA VAL A 109 13.88 23.09 2.72
C VAL A 109 14.71 22.25 3.68
N ARG A 110 15.84 22.80 4.17
CA ARG A 110 16.68 22.13 5.16
C ARG A 110 15.96 21.99 6.50
N GLU A 111 15.32 23.03 7.00
CA GLU A 111 14.59 22.99 8.27
C GLU A 111 13.45 21.95 8.22
N VAL A 112 12.65 21.98 7.16
CA VAL A 112 11.62 20.96 6.92
C VAL A 112 12.24 19.56 6.85
N GLY A 113 13.37 19.41 6.16
CA GLY A 113 14.11 18.16 6.10
C GLY A 113 14.53 17.64 7.47
N GLU A 114 15.04 18.50 8.34
CA GLU A 114 15.43 18.14 9.72
C GLU A 114 14.22 17.72 10.56
N GLN A 115 13.11 18.44 10.48
CA GLN A 115 11.86 18.07 11.17
C GLN A 115 11.33 16.71 10.70
N LEU A 116 11.37 16.44 9.39
CA LEU A 116 10.99 15.13 8.86
C LEU A 116 11.92 14.01 9.34
N ILE A 117 13.23 14.26 9.39
CA ILE A 117 14.20 13.29 9.90
C ILE A 117 13.88 12.94 11.35
N ASP A 118 13.64 13.93 12.20
CA ASP A 118 13.37 13.71 13.62
C ASP A 118 12.07 12.96 13.85
N MET A 119 11.01 13.28 13.10
CA MET A 119 9.76 12.53 13.11
C MET A 119 9.97 11.07 12.70
N ILE A 120 10.69 10.81 11.61
CA ILE A 120 10.94 9.45 11.13
C ILE A 120 11.79 8.64 12.13
N VAL A 121 12.74 9.30 12.79
CA VAL A 121 13.53 8.69 13.88
C VAL A 121 12.65 8.34 15.06
N ALA A 122 11.70 9.21 15.44
CA ALA A 122 10.77 8.95 16.53
C ALA A 122 9.86 7.74 16.26
N VAL A 123 9.53 7.47 14.99
CA VAL A 123 8.76 6.29 14.55
C VAL A 123 9.64 5.02 14.47
N GLY A 124 10.94 5.12 14.72
CA GLY A 124 11.82 3.97 14.96
C GLY A 124 12.86 3.66 13.87
N LEU A 125 13.01 4.53 12.86
CA LEU A 125 14.09 4.38 11.88
C LEU A 125 15.42 4.89 12.44
N SER A 126 16.52 4.28 12.01
CA SER A 126 17.85 4.85 12.29
C SER A 126 18.00 6.22 11.63
N ARG A 127 18.69 7.16 12.30
CA ARG A 127 18.91 8.52 11.77
C ARG A 127 19.53 8.54 10.38
N THR A 128 20.43 7.61 10.05
CA THR A 128 21.01 7.55 8.69
C THR A 128 20.00 7.09 7.64
N ALA A 129 19.14 6.11 7.96
CA ALA A 129 18.07 5.68 7.06
C ALA A 129 17.05 6.81 6.83
N ALA A 130 16.67 7.52 7.89
CA ALA A 130 15.81 8.70 7.81
C ALA A 130 16.40 9.78 6.90
N ARG A 131 17.69 10.11 7.08
CA ARG A 131 18.41 11.08 6.24
C ARG A 131 18.44 10.68 4.76
N VAL A 132 18.70 9.40 4.45
CA VAL A 132 18.67 8.90 3.06
C VAL A 132 17.26 9.03 2.48
N PHE A 133 16.23 8.61 3.23
CA PHE A 133 14.85 8.68 2.77
C PHE A 133 14.39 10.11 2.50
N VAL A 134 14.58 11.02 3.47
CA VAL A 134 14.21 12.44 3.33
C VAL A 134 14.98 13.12 2.20
N HIS A 135 16.26 12.80 2.03
CA HIS A 135 17.04 13.33 0.90
C HIS A 135 16.47 12.90 -0.46
N LEU A 136 15.96 11.66 -0.57
CA LEU A 136 15.28 11.21 -1.79
C LEU A 136 13.90 11.88 -1.95
N CYS A 137 13.17 12.16 -0.88
CA CYS A 137 11.87 12.85 -0.92
C CYS A 137 12.00 14.31 -1.39
N LEU A 138 13.03 15.02 -0.94
CA LEU A 138 13.22 16.46 -1.19
C LEU A 138 14.09 16.75 -2.41
N SER A 139 14.60 15.72 -3.08
CA SER A 139 15.46 15.87 -4.26
C SER A 139 14.62 16.15 -5.50
N ASP A 140 15.00 17.20 -6.25
CA ASP A 140 14.44 17.45 -7.59
C ASP A 140 14.78 16.35 -8.60
N ASP A 141 15.88 15.62 -8.37
CA ASP A 141 16.24 14.45 -9.18
C ASP A 141 15.42 13.22 -8.78
N ASP A 142 14.83 12.55 -9.76
CA ASP A 142 14.03 11.31 -9.61
C ASP A 142 14.80 10.11 -9.00
N SER A 143 16.13 10.14 -8.99
CA SER A 143 16.96 9.05 -8.45
C SER A 143 18.37 9.49 -8.06
N ARG A 144 19.00 8.75 -7.14
CA ARG A 144 20.40 8.98 -6.70
C ARG A 144 21.21 7.69 -6.70
N THR A 145 22.50 7.80 -6.99
CA THR A 145 23.47 6.71 -6.82
C THR A 145 24.01 6.66 -5.39
N ALA A 146 24.59 5.54 -4.97
CA ALA A 146 25.26 5.43 -3.67
C ALA A 146 26.34 6.50 -3.47
N ALA A 147 27.13 6.79 -4.50
CA ALA A 147 28.19 7.81 -4.44
C ALA A 147 27.62 9.22 -4.22
N GLN A 148 26.51 9.56 -4.88
CA GLN A 148 25.84 10.86 -4.68
C GLN A 148 25.27 10.98 -3.27
N LEU A 149 24.69 9.91 -2.71
CA LEU A 149 24.19 9.88 -1.34
C LEU A 149 25.32 10.04 -0.31
N VAL A 150 26.46 9.38 -0.53
CA VAL A 150 27.66 9.54 0.31
C VAL A 150 28.13 11.00 0.31
N GLN A 151 28.20 11.61 -0.86
CA GLN A 151 28.65 12.99 -1.02
C GLN A 151 27.67 13.99 -0.40
N SER A 152 26.36 13.85 -0.65
CA SER A 152 25.35 14.81 -0.19
C SER A 152 25.13 14.71 1.32
N LEU A 153 25.09 13.50 1.87
CA LEU A 153 24.82 13.27 3.29
C LEU A 153 26.07 13.30 4.16
N ARG A 154 27.27 13.32 3.56
CA ARG A 154 28.57 13.29 4.26
C ARG A 154 28.66 12.13 5.27
N VAL A 155 28.27 10.94 4.83
CA VAL A 155 28.34 9.69 5.62
C VAL A 155 29.17 8.64 4.89
N SER A 156 29.63 7.62 5.61
CA SER A 156 30.46 6.57 5.00
C SER A 156 29.68 5.76 3.95
N PRO A 157 30.36 5.20 2.92
CA PRO A 157 29.74 4.28 1.97
C PRO A 157 29.04 3.09 2.64
N ALA A 158 29.64 2.52 3.69
CA ALA A 158 29.05 1.42 4.44
C ALA A 158 27.74 1.81 5.14
N SER A 159 27.68 3.03 5.70
CA SER A 159 26.46 3.57 6.32
C SER A 159 25.34 3.75 5.28
N VAL A 160 25.66 4.27 4.08
CA VAL A 160 24.70 4.40 2.98
C VAL A 160 24.22 3.02 2.52
N SER A 161 25.13 2.06 2.33
CA SER A 161 24.74 0.70 1.92
C SER A 161 23.81 0.04 2.93
N LYS A 162 24.06 0.18 4.23
CA LYS A 162 23.19 -0.36 5.29
C LYS A 162 21.82 0.33 5.29
N ALA A 163 21.79 1.66 5.17
CA ALA A 163 20.56 2.43 5.10
C ALA A 163 19.72 2.04 3.87
N ILE A 164 20.33 1.99 2.69
CA ILE A 164 19.65 1.59 1.45
C ILE A 164 19.10 0.18 1.55
N ARG A 165 19.88 -0.78 2.06
CA ARG A 165 19.40 -2.16 2.25
C ARG A 165 18.16 -2.19 3.13
N PHE A 166 18.20 -1.51 4.28
CA PHE A 166 17.06 -1.42 5.18
C PHE A 166 15.84 -0.79 4.49
N LEU A 167 16.03 0.32 3.77
CA LEU A 167 14.93 1.00 3.06
C LEU A 167 14.36 0.14 1.92
N GLU A 168 15.19 -0.62 1.20
CA GLU A 168 14.78 -1.57 0.16
C GLU A 168 13.96 -2.73 0.77
N GLU A 169 14.46 -3.33 1.86
CA GLU A 169 13.79 -4.42 2.60
C GLU A 169 12.44 -3.99 3.19
N ASN A 170 12.28 -2.70 3.53
CA ASN A 170 11.03 -2.13 4.01
C ASN A 170 10.17 -1.49 2.91
N GLY A 171 10.58 -1.58 1.64
CA GLY A 171 9.81 -1.07 0.50
C GLY A 171 9.80 0.44 0.31
N MET A 172 10.60 1.17 1.08
CA MET A 172 10.66 2.63 1.02
C MET A 172 11.44 3.13 -0.19
N VAL A 173 12.36 2.32 -0.71
CA VAL A 173 13.22 2.66 -1.85
C VAL A 173 13.21 1.52 -2.88
N ARG A 174 13.24 1.89 -4.17
CA ARG A 174 13.48 0.98 -5.28
C ARG A 174 14.92 1.12 -5.76
N ARG A 175 15.55 -0.02 -6.00
CA ARG A 175 16.82 -0.10 -6.73
C ARG A 175 16.55 -0.39 -8.21
N GLU A 176 17.08 0.46 -9.07
CA GLU A 176 17.05 0.32 -10.53
C GLU A 176 18.49 0.21 -11.04
N ARG A 177 18.70 -0.61 -12.08
CA ARG A 177 20.00 -0.70 -12.75
C ARG A 177 20.00 0.20 -13.98
N ASP A 178 20.95 1.12 -14.01
CA ASP A 178 21.25 1.98 -15.15
C ASP A 178 22.64 1.60 -15.68
N GLY A 179 22.65 0.67 -16.65
CA GLY A 179 23.87 0.02 -17.13
C GLY A 179 24.61 -0.72 -16.01
N ARG A 180 25.81 -0.23 -15.65
CA ARG A 180 26.63 -0.79 -14.56
C ARG A 180 26.38 -0.16 -13.19
N ARG A 181 25.57 0.90 -13.11
CA ARG A 181 25.36 1.66 -11.86
C ARG A 181 23.99 1.36 -11.27
N GLU A 182 23.94 1.27 -9.94
CA GLU A 182 22.69 1.20 -9.20
C GLU A 182 22.17 2.62 -8.90
N ARG A 183 20.87 2.83 -9.12
CA ARG A 183 20.14 4.05 -8.78
C ARG A 183 19.01 3.73 -7.83
N TYR A 184 18.80 4.63 -6.88
CA TYR A 184 17.80 4.51 -5.83
C TYR A 184 16.76 5.61 -5.98
N ARG A 185 15.49 5.25 -5.90
CA ARG A 185 14.37 6.19 -6.04
C ARG A 185 13.20 5.83 -5.13
N ILE A 186 12.36 6.82 -4.86
CA ILE A 186 11.02 6.63 -4.29
C ILE A 186 10.04 6.36 -5.42
N GLY A 187 9.29 5.27 -5.32
CA GLY A 187 8.26 4.93 -6.30
C GLY A 187 6.94 5.64 -6.02
N PRO A 188 6.07 5.86 -7.03
CA PRO A 188 4.73 6.41 -6.81
C PRO A 188 3.83 5.46 -5.99
N ASP A 189 4.18 4.17 -5.93
CA ASP A 189 3.52 3.11 -5.16
C ASP A 189 4.19 2.86 -3.80
N ILE A 190 4.98 3.80 -3.28
CA ILE A 190 5.75 3.60 -2.04
C ILE A 190 4.85 3.19 -0.87
N TRP A 191 3.74 3.90 -0.66
CA TRP A 191 2.91 3.69 0.53
C TRP A 191 2.20 2.34 0.50
N SER A 192 1.61 1.94 -0.65
CA SER A 192 1.00 0.62 -0.78
C SER A 192 2.02 -0.50 -0.61
N ARG A 193 3.24 -0.31 -1.12
CA ARG A 193 4.33 -1.28 -0.97
C ARG A 193 4.81 -1.42 0.47
N VAL A 194 5.04 -0.31 1.17
CA VAL A 194 5.42 -0.30 2.58
C VAL A 194 4.35 -1.05 3.37
N SER A 195 3.06 -0.71 3.19
CA SER A 195 1.95 -1.40 3.85
C SER A 195 1.91 -2.90 3.54
N MET A 196 2.10 -3.31 2.28
CA MET A 196 2.13 -4.74 1.93
C MET A 196 3.32 -5.48 2.56
N ILE A 197 4.46 -4.82 2.75
CA ILE A 197 5.63 -5.41 3.41
C ILE A 197 5.41 -5.52 4.91
N SER A 198 4.87 -4.47 5.55
CA SER A 198 4.49 -4.49 6.97
C SER A 198 3.46 -5.59 7.24
N ALA A 199 2.41 -5.69 6.43
CA ALA A 199 1.38 -6.72 6.56
C ALA A 199 1.98 -8.14 6.55
N ARG A 200 2.98 -8.42 5.71
CA ARG A 200 3.65 -9.73 5.73
C ARG A 200 4.42 -9.99 7.02
N LYS A 201 5.04 -8.96 7.60
CA LYS A 201 5.77 -9.08 8.88
C LYS A 201 4.80 -9.28 10.03
N ASP A 202 3.71 -8.54 10.05
CA ASP A 202 2.66 -8.66 11.06
C ASP A 202 1.98 -10.02 11.01
N ARG A 203 1.72 -10.54 9.80
CA ARG A 203 1.24 -11.92 9.64
C ARG A 203 2.20 -12.93 10.26
N ALA A 204 3.49 -12.83 9.96
CA ALA A 204 4.50 -13.73 10.50
C ALA A 204 4.60 -13.63 12.04
N ALA A 205 4.48 -12.42 12.58
CA ALA A 205 4.47 -12.17 14.02
C ALA A 205 3.23 -12.77 14.70
N ALA A 206 2.03 -12.55 14.14
CA ALA A 206 0.77 -13.13 14.62
C ALA A 206 0.83 -14.66 14.62
N ASP A 207 1.27 -15.26 13.50
CA ASP A 207 1.38 -16.72 13.36
C ASP A 207 2.36 -17.32 14.39
N LEU A 208 3.48 -16.64 14.65
CA LEU A 208 4.44 -17.09 15.66
C LEU A 208 3.89 -16.94 17.08
N ALA A 209 3.24 -15.81 17.39
CA ALA A 209 2.67 -15.53 18.69
C ALA A 209 1.55 -16.53 19.03
N TRP A 210 0.68 -16.87 18.09
CA TRP A 210 -0.34 -17.91 18.28
C TRP A 210 0.26 -19.28 18.58
N ARG A 211 1.26 -19.70 17.79
CA ARG A 211 1.95 -20.98 18.04
C ARG A 211 2.62 -21.01 19.41
N ALA A 212 3.26 -19.91 19.80
CA ALA A 212 3.93 -19.81 21.09
C ALA A 212 2.92 -19.84 22.25
N ALA A 213 1.77 -19.17 22.11
CA ALA A 213 0.68 -19.22 23.10
C ALA A 213 0.14 -20.66 23.27
N ALA A 214 -0.04 -21.40 22.18
CA ALA A 214 -0.50 -22.79 22.21
C ALA A 214 0.50 -23.72 22.92
N VAL A 215 1.80 -23.53 22.68
CA VAL A 215 2.87 -24.35 23.32
C VAL A 215 2.99 -24.06 24.82
N LEU A 216 2.87 -22.79 25.21
CA LEU A 216 3.01 -22.37 26.61
C LEU A 216 1.72 -22.53 27.43
N GLY A 217 0.60 -22.82 26.77
CA GLY A 217 -0.73 -22.89 27.37
C GLY A 217 -1.35 -21.52 27.59
N ALA A 218 -2.56 -21.31 27.06
CA ALA A 218 -3.27 -20.03 27.12
C ALA A 218 -3.61 -19.58 28.56
N ASP A 219 -3.73 -20.53 29.49
CA ASP A 219 -4.02 -20.26 30.90
C ASP A 219 -2.79 -19.79 31.70
N THR A 220 -1.61 -19.79 31.09
CA THR A 220 -0.41 -19.24 31.71
C THR A 220 -0.30 -17.72 31.44
N PRO A 221 0.30 -16.94 32.34
CA PRO A 221 0.53 -15.51 32.09
C PRO A 221 1.35 -15.24 30.83
N ALA A 222 2.28 -16.14 30.46
CA ALA A 222 3.08 -16.00 29.25
C ALA A 222 2.27 -16.32 27.98
N GLY A 223 1.48 -17.39 28.01
CA GLY A 223 0.58 -17.75 26.90
C GLY A 223 -0.49 -16.70 26.64
N SER A 224 -1.09 -16.14 27.69
CA SER A 224 -2.07 -15.04 27.57
C SER A 224 -1.49 -13.81 26.89
N ARG A 225 -0.31 -13.33 27.30
CA ARG A 225 0.34 -12.18 26.63
C ARG A 225 0.66 -12.43 25.16
N LEU A 226 1.01 -13.67 24.81
CA LEU A 226 1.27 -14.05 23.42
C LEU A 226 -0.02 -14.16 22.61
N ALA A 227 -1.12 -14.60 23.21
CA ALA A 227 -2.44 -14.56 22.58
C ALA A 227 -2.88 -13.10 22.32
N ASP A 228 -2.68 -12.19 23.29
CA ASP A 228 -2.96 -10.76 23.12
C ASP A 228 -2.11 -10.14 21.99
N MET A 229 -0.82 -10.47 21.96
CA MET A 229 0.10 -10.05 20.90
C MET A 229 -0.37 -10.56 19.53
N ALA A 230 -0.78 -11.83 19.44
CA ALA A 230 -1.28 -12.42 18.20
C ALA A 230 -2.55 -11.71 17.70
N TRP A 231 -3.50 -11.48 18.60
CA TRP A 231 -4.73 -10.75 18.30
C TRP A 231 -4.45 -9.32 17.83
N CYS A 232 -3.51 -8.62 18.47
CA CYS A 232 -3.08 -7.28 18.07
C CYS A 232 -2.54 -7.28 16.63
N PHE A 233 -1.56 -8.15 16.33
CA PHE A 233 -0.98 -8.21 14.99
C PHE A 233 -1.99 -8.66 13.92
N GLU A 234 -2.93 -9.56 14.23
CA GLU A 234 -4.02 -9.88 13.31
C GLU A 234 -4.93 -8.70 13.02
N THR A 235 -5.18 -7.86 14.03
CA THR A 235 -6.01 -6.67 13.88
C THR A 235 -5.31 -5.64 13.01
N VAL A 236 -4.03 -5.37 13.29
CA VAL A 236 -3.20 -4.46 12.49
C VAL A 236 -3.08 -4.96 11.04
N LEU A 237 -2.81 -6.25 10.84
CA LEU A 237 -2.75 -6.88 9.52
C LEU A 237 -3.99 -6.59 8.66
N ARG A 238 -5.19 -6.64 9.25
CA ARG A 238 -6.44 -6.35 8.51
C ARG A 238 -6.50 -4.90 8.06
N ILE A 239 -6.17 -3.98 8.96
CA ILE A 239 -6.15 -2.54 8.69
C ILE A 239 -5.13 -2.24 7.58
N GLU A 240 -3.92 -2.78 7.72
CA GLU A 240 -2.85 -2.58 6.75
C GLU A 240 -3.16 -3.17 5.39
N THR A 241 -3.78 -4.37 5.34
CA THR A 241 -4.13 -5.02 4.07
C THR A 241 -5.19 -4.20 3.32
N LEU A 242 -6.24 -3.76 4.01
CA LEU A 242 -7.26 -2.90 3.43
C LEU A 242 -6.66 -1.56 2.95
N GLY A 243 -5.85 -0.92 3.80
CA GLY A 243 -5.16 0.32 3.44
C GLY A 243 -4.22 0.14 2.24
N ALA A 244 -3.51 -0.98 2.16
CA ALA A 244 -2.62 -1.30 1.05
C ALA A 244 -3.38 -1.45 -0.27
N GLU A 245 -4.53 -2.12 -0.27
CA GLU A 245 -5.40 -2.25 -1.44
C GLU A 245 -5.92 -0.87 -1.90
N MET A 246 -6.36 -0.03 -0.96
CA MET A 246 -6.78 1.34 -1.25
C MET A 246 -5.64 2.17 -1.86
N LEU A 247 -4.45 2.13 -1.26
CA LEU A 247 -3.27 2.85 -1.76
C LEU A 247 -2.78 2.29 -3.10
N ALA A 248 -2.98 1.01 -3.38
CA ALA A 248 -2.67 0.42 -4.68
C ALA A 248 -3.66 0.88 -5.77
N ALA A 249 -4.94 0.99 -5.42
CA ALA A 249 -5.97 1.52 -6.31
C ALA A 249 -5.83 3.04 -6.55
N PHE A 250 -5.41 3.77 -5.52
CA PHE A 250 -5.26 5.23 -5.49
C PHE A 250 -3.85 5.63 -5.01
N PRO A 251 -2.80 5.46 -5.84
CA PRO A 251 -1.41 5.73 -5.44
C PRO A 251 -1.10 7.22 -5.28
N HIS A 252 -2.05 8.09 -5.60
CA HIS A 252 -1.93 9.53 -5.50
C HIS A 252 -3.17 10.09 -4.82
N PRO A 253 -3.03 11.19 -4.06
CA PRO A 253 -4.18 11.88 -3.52
C PRO A 253 -5.11 12.33 -4.67
N PRO A 254 -6.43 12.42 -4.41
CA PRO A 254 -7.39 12.88 -5.39
C PRO A 254 -7.03 14.30 -5.86
N ALA A 255 -7.40 14.64 -7.09
CA ALA A 255 -7.01 15.91 -7.72
C ALA A 255 -7.48 17.16 -6.94
N GLN A 256 -8.47 17.01 -6.06
CA GLN A 256 -8.99 18.04 -5.17
C GLN A 256 -8.19 18.24 -3.89
N PHE A 257 -7.29 17.32 -3.53
CA PHE A 257 -6.44 17.48 -2.35
C PHE A 257 -5.53 18.71 -2.51
N ARG A 258 -5.51 19.57 -1.49
CA ARG A 258 -4.63 20.74 -1.41
C ARG A 258 -3.80 20.68 -0.12
N PRO A 259 -2.48 20.92 -0.17
CA PRO A 259 -1.69 21.08 1.03
C PRO A 259 -2.28 22.18 1.93
N GLY A 260 -2.47 21.88 3.21
CA GLY A 260 -3.02 22.83 4.19
C GLY A 260 -4.55 22.78 4.37
N GLU A 261 -5.27 22.04 3.52
CA GLU A 261 -6.68 21.73 3.78
C GLU A 261 -6.78 20.43 4.61
N PRO A 262 -7.70 20.36 5.59
CA PRO A 262 -7.91 19.14 6.34
C PRO A 262 -8.32 18.00 5.38
N ILE A 263 -7.79 16.81 5.62
CA ILE A 263 -8.26 15.60 4.94
C ILE A 263 -9.76 15.48 5.25
N PRO A 264 -10.65 15.39 4.24
CA PRO A 264 -12.08 15.24 4.49
C PRO A 264 -12.31 14.10 5.48
N GLU A 265 -13.03 14.37 6.56
CA GLU A 265 -13.31 13.35 7.56
C GLU A 265 -14.04 12.17 6.90
N HIS A 266 -13.60 10.96 7.22
CA HIS A 266 -14.40 9.77 6.97
C HIS A 266 -15.35 9.62 8.17
N THR A 267 -16.67 9.57 7.95
CA THR A 267 -17.58 9.22 9.04
C THR A 267 -17.57 7.71 9.24
N LEU A 268 -17.51 7.27 10.50
CA LEU A 268 -17.77 5.88 10.91
C LEU A 268 -19.27 5.56 10.83
N SER A 269 -19.96 5.94 9.75
CA SER A 269 -21.41 5.81 9.65
C SER A 269 -21.87 4.47 9.08
N GLY A 270 -20.96 3.65 8.56
CA GLY A 270 -21.28 2.29 8.12
C GLY A 270 -21.03 1.30 9.25
N SER A 271 -21.86 0.26 9.36
CA SER A 271 -21.53 -0.91 10.18
C SER A 271 -21.77 -2.18 9.39
N VAL A 272 -20.86 -3.15 9.51
CA VAL A 272 -21.03 -4.49 8.95
C VAL A 272 -21.30 -5.45 10.10
N ALA A 273 -22.35 -6.26 10.00
CA ALA A 273 -22.63 -7.29 11.00
C ALA A 273 -21.56 -8.38 10.93
N CYS A 274 -20.94 -8.70 12.07
CA CYS A 274 -20.04 -9.84 12.19
C CYS A 274 -20.83 -11.12 11.87
N PRO A 275 -20.52 -11.88 10.81
CA PRO A 275 -21.24 -13.11 10.47
C PRO A 275 -21.00 -14.27 11.44
N SER A 276 -20.11 -14.11 12.42
CA SER A 276 -19.87 -15.10 13.48
C SER A 276 -20.76 -14.87 14.70
N CYS A 277 -20.88 -13.63 15.18
CA CYS A 277 -21.60 -13.29 16.41
C CYS A 277 -22.70 -12.23 16.24
N GLY A 278 -22.92 -11.73 15.02
CA GLY A 278 -23.90 -10.72 14.68
C GLY A 278 -23.55 -9.28 15.07
N THR A 279 -22.46 -9.06 15.82
CA THR A 279 -22.10 -7.72 16.33
C THR A 279 -21.77 -6.75 15.19
N ALA A 280 -22.39 -5.57 15.22
CA ALA A 280 -22.13 -4.49 14.26
C ALA A 280 -20.72 -3.90 14.47
N VAL A 281 -19.88 -3.95 13.44
CA VAL A 281 -18.52 -3.38 13.44
C VAL A 281 -18.52 -2.13 12.57
N PRO A 282 -18.15 -0.95 13.10
CA PRO A 282 -18.12 0.27 12.32
C PRO A 282 -17.03 0.25 11.24
N VAL A 283 -17.36 0.73 10.03
CA VAL A 283 -16.41 0.90 8.92
C VAL A 283 -16.39 2.36 8.46
N PRO A 284 -15.21 2.89 8.08
CA PRO A 284 -15.09 4.27 7.60
C PRO A 284 -15.73 4.43 6.22
N VAL A 285 -16.59 5.44 6.07
CA VAL A 285 -17.24 5.86 4.81
C VAL A 285 -16.81 7.30 4.51
N PRO A 286 -16.46 7.65 3.25
CA PRO A 286 -16.17 9.05 2.90
C PRO A 286 -17.41 9.93 3.09
N VAL A 287 -17.26 11.09 3.73
CA VAL A 287 -18.31 12.12 3.76
C VAL A 287 -18.31 12.82 2.40
N GLY A 288 -19.50 12.92 1.78
CA GLY A 288 -19.70 13.61 0.51
C GLY A 288 -19.58 15.13 0.60
#